data_AF-A0A938TBF8-F1
#
_entry.id   AF-A0A938TBF8-F1
#
_cell.length_a   1.000
_cell.length_b   1.000
_cell.length_c   1.000
_cell.angle_alpha   90.00
_cell.angle_beta   90.00
_cell.angle_gamma   90.00
#
_symmetry.space_group_name_H-M   'P 1'
#
loop_
_entity.id
_entity.type
_entity.pdbx_description
1 polymer ?
#
loop_
_entity_poly.entity_id
_entity_poly.type
_entity_poly.pdbx_seq_one_letter_code
_entity_poly.pdbx_strand_id
1 'polypeptide(L)'
;MLVIHKTPTEIQREPLKQSVIAMLDRITEALLLPQYNPVQQLPLDLFVLEIPRYPREVLREALLNAMVHRDYTEQGQIYVRLEKERLTISNPGAFIGGITPPEHPYSRGEATQQAPRRDCGKK
;
A
#
# COMPACT_ATOMS: atom_id res chain seq x y z
N MET A 1 3.93 -3.27 12.80
CA MET A 1 3.00 -4.34 12.37
C MET A 1 2.37 -3.89 11.06
N LEU A 2 2.32 -4.76 10.06
CA LEU A 2 1.69 -4.53 8.76
C LEU A 2 0.36 -5.27 8.74
N VAL A 3 -0.70 -4.62 8.26
CA VAL A 3 -2.01 -5.23 8.09
C VAL A 3 -2.36 -5.30 6.61
N ILE A 4 -2.56 -6.52 6.10
CA ILE A 4 -3.06 -6.75 4.75
C ILE A 4 -4.58 -7.01 4.84
N HIS A 5 -5.38 -6.16 4.19
CA HIS A 5 -6.81 -6.35 4.00
C HIS A 5 -7.07 -7.02 2.64
N LYS A 6 -7.63 -8.23 2.66
CA LYS A 6 -7.96 -9.00 1.44
C LYS A 6 -9.40 -8.76 0.95
N THR A 7 -10.27 -8.41 1.88
CA THR A 7 -11.69 -7.99 1.75
C THR A 7 -12.00 -7.10 2.98
N PRO A 8 -13.15 -6.40 3.09
CA PRO A 8 -13.45 -5.58 4.28
C PRO A 8 -13.35 -6.32 5.62
N THR A 9 -13.24 -7.66 5.63
CA THR A 9 -13.33 -8.50 6.85
C THR A 9 -12.06 -9.32 7.16
N GLU A 10 -11.17 -9.61 6.21
CA GLU A 10 -9.97 -10.45 6.47
C GLU A 10 -8.71 -9.61 6.68
N ILE A 11 -8.17 -9.68 7.91
CA ILE A 11 -6.97 -8.95 8.36
C ILE A 11 -5.83 -9.94 8.59
N GLN A 12 -4.75 -9.79 7.82
CA GLN A 12 -3.50 -10.54 8.06
C GLN A 12 -2.46 -9.61 8.68
N ARG A 13 -1.97 -9.99 9.87
CA ARG A 13 -0.97 -9.22 10.62
C ARG A 13 0.38 -9.90 10.49
N GLU A 14 1.32 -9.21 9.87
CA GLU A 14 2.68 -9.70 9.77
C GLU A 14 3.56 -9.08 10.87
N PRO A 15 4.15 -9.90 11.77
CA PRO A 15 5.00 -9.42 12.85
C PRO A 15 6.36 -9.00 12.31
N LEU A 16 6.87 -7.85 12.79
CA LEU A 16 8.19 -7.30 12.43
C LEU A 16 9.32 -8.04 13.17
N LYS A 17 9.47 -9.34 12.93
CA LYS A 17 10.54 -10.17 13.53
C LYS A 17 11.78 -10.28 12.63
N GLN A 18 11.71 -9.72 11.43
CA GLN A 18 12.74 -9.80 10.39
C GLN A 18 13.32 -8.41 10.12
N SER A 19 14.43 -8.36 9.37
CA SER A 19 14.97 -7.10 8.88
C SER A 19 13.94 -6.40 7.99
N VAL A 20 14.01 -5.06 7.94
CA VAL A 20 13.13 -4.24 7.10
C VAL A 20 13.17 -4.69 5.63
N ILE A 21 14.36 -5.06 5.14
CA ILE A 21 14.56 -5.54 3.76
C ILE A 21 13.85 -6.88 3.55
N ALA A 22 14.07 -7.86 4.43
CA ALA A 22 13.43 -9.16 4.32
C ALA A 22 11.90 -9.06 4.40
N MET A 23 11.41 -8.14 5.23
CA MET A 23 9.99 -7.84 5.32
C MET A 23 9.44 -7.25 4.01
N LEU A 24 10.13 -6.26 3.43
CA LEU A 24 9.74 -5.62 2.17
C LEU A 24 9.65 -6.65 1.03
N ASP A 25 10.67 -7.49 0.90
CA ASP A 25 10.71 -8.55 -0.13
C ASP A 25 9.58 -9.55 0.10
N ARG A 26 9.40 -10.03 1.34
CA ARG A 26 8.34 -10.99 1.68
C ARG A 26 6.94 -10.46 1.38
N ILE A 27 6.66 -9.19 1.69
CA ILE A 27 5.35 -8.58 1.39
C ILE A 27 5.18 -8.42 -0.13
N THR A 28 6.24 -8.01 -0.83
CA THR A 28 6.23 -7.84 -2.28
C THR A 28 5.92 -9.18 -2.96
N GLU A 29 6.59 -10.27 -2.58
CA GLU A 29 6.29 -11.62 -3.08
C GLU A 29 4.87 -12.05 -2.76
N ALA A 30 4.40 -11.77 -1.53
CA ALA A 30 3.03 -12.08 -1.16
C ALA A 30 2.01 -11.37 -2.05
N LEU A 31 2.25 -10.10 -2.41
CA LEU A 31 1.37 -9.32 -3.29
C LEU A 31 1.49 -9.71 -4.77
N LEU A 32 2.61 -10.31 -5.18
CA LEU A 32 2.81 -10.80 -6.55
C LEU A 32 2.05 -12.11 -6.84
N LEU A 33 1.55 -12.80 -5.82
CA LEU A 33 0.79 -14.03 -6.02
C LEU A 33 -0.40 -13.81 -6.96
N PRO A 34 -0.73 -14.77 -7.87
CA PRO A 34 -1.79 -14.61 -8.87
C PRO A 34 -3.18 -14.28 -8.29
N GLN A 35 -3.41 -14.69 -7.03
CA GLN A 35 -4.64 -14.38 -6.28
C GLN A 35 -4.82 -12.89 -5.96
N TYR A 36 -3.74 -12.10 -5.93
CA TYR A 36 -3.76 -10.67 -5.64
C TYR A 36 -3.35 -9.81 -6.84
N ASN A 37 -2.47 -10.36 -7.69
CA ASN A 37 -1.96 -9.69 -8.87
C ASN A 37 -2.24 -10.55 -10.11
N PRO A 38 -3.50 -10.55 -10.61
CA PRO A 38 -3.83 -11.32 -11.79
C PRO A 38 -3.07 -10.79 -13.01
N VAL A 39 -2.67 -11.72 -13.87
CA VAL A 39 -2.00 -11.43 -15.14
C VAL A 39 -3.05 -11.34 -16.23
N GLN A 40 -3.05 -10.23 -16.96
CA GLN A 40 -3.85 -10.09 -18.17
C GLN A 40 -3.07 -10.64 -19.35
N GLN A 41 -3.70 -11.54 -20.09
CA GLN A 41 -3.17 -12.06 -21.35
C GLN A 41 -3.70 -11.20 -22.49
N LEU A 42 -2.80 -10.52 -23.17
CA LEU A 42 -3.09 -9.73 -24.37
C LEU A 42 -2.59 -10.52 -25.59
N PRO A 43 -3.49 -11.22 -26.30
CA PRO A 43 -3.12 -11.91 -27.53
C PRO A 43 -2.80 -10.86 -28.61
N LEU A 44 -1.59 -10.92 -29.13
CA LEU A 44 -1.16 -10.24 -30.35
C LEU A 44 -0.99 -11.29 -31.46
N ASP A 45 -0.86 -10.84 -32.70
CA ASP A 45 -0.91 -11.72 -33.88
C ASP A 45 0.04 -12.92 -33.80
N LEU A 46 1.24 -12.73 -33.26
CA LEU A 46 2.29 -13.76 -33.21
C LEU A 46 2.69 -14.19 -31.78
N PHE A 47 2.15 -13.55 -30.73
CA PHE A 47 2.56 -13.79 -29.35
C PHE A 47 1.49 -13.34 -28.34
N VAL A 48 1.50 -13.91 -27.13
CA VAL A 48 0.64 -13.47 -26.02
C VAL A 48 1.51 -12.70 -25.04
N LEU A 49 1.16 -11.43 -24.80
CA LEU A 49 1.80 -10.64 -23.75
C LEU A 49 1.10 -10.88 -22.42
N GLU A 50 1.89 -11.18 -21.40
CA GLU A 50 1.43 -11.33 -20.02
C GLU A 50 1.72 -10.05 -19.25
N ILE A 51 0.67 -9.29 -18.94
CA ILE A 51 0.78 -8.02 -18.25
C ILE A 51 0.22 -8.20 -16.83
N PRO A 52 1.06 -8.22 -15.79
CA PRO A 52 0.57 -8.25 -14.42
C PRO A 52 -0.18 -6.96 -14.11
N ARG A 53 -1.26 -7.07 -13.33
CA ARG A 53 -2.04 -5.88 -12.89
C ARG A 53 -1.16 -4.83 -12.22
N TYR A 54 -0.19 -5.26 -11.42
CA TYR A 54 0.81 -4.42 -10.78
C TYR A 54 2.21 -4.96 -11.05
N PRO A 55 3.10 -4.16 -11.66
CA PRO A 55 4.52 -4.53 -11.79
C PRO A 55 5.18 -4.65 -10.41
N ARG A 56 6.20 -5.50 -10.32
CA ARG A 56 6.97 -5.73 -9.09
C ARG A 56 7.57 -4.43 -8.54
N GLU A 57 8.10 -3.61 -9.42
CA GLU A 57 8.78 -2.35 -9.11
C GLU A 57 7.82 -1.37 -8.46
N VAL A 58 6.58 -1.29 -8.98
CA VAL A 58 5.53 -0.41 -8.44
C VAL A 58 5.14 -0.82 -7.02
N LEU A 59 4.95 -2.12 -6.79
CA LEU A 59 4.63 -2.64 -5.46
C LEU A 59 5.75 -2.35 -4.46
N ARG A 60 6.99 -2.63 -4.87
CA ARG A 60 8.17 -2.43 -4.02
C ARG A 60 8.37 -0.96 -3.66
N GLU A 61 8.25 -0.07 -4.62
CA GLU A 61 8.41 1.37 -4.42
C GLU A 61 7.28 1.94 -3.53
N ALA A 62 6.04 1.53 -3.78
CA ALA A 62 4.91 1.99 -2.96
C ALA A 62 5.01 1.50 -1.50
N LEU A 63 5.46 0.26 -1.28
CA LEU A 63 5.74 -0.25 0.07
C LEU A 63 6.93 0.47 0.71
N LEU A 64 8.01 0.70 -0.03
CA LEU A 64 9.18 1.43 0.46
C LEU A 64 8.80 2.83 0.90
N ASN A 65 8.03 3.56 0.07
CA ASN A 65 7.54 4.90 0.39
C ASN A 65 6.69 4.90 1.67
N ALA A 66 5.79 3.93 1.82
CA ALA A 66 4.99 3.79 3.03
C ALA A 66 5.83 3.48 4.28
N MET A 67 6.93 2.73 4.14
CA MET A 67 7.85 2.42 5.25
C MET A 67 8.73 3.62 5.61
N VAL A 68 9.37 4.25 4.62
CA VAL A 68 10.31 5.35 4.82
C VAL A 68 9.61 6.60 5.37
N HIS A 69 8.40 6.91 4.88
CA HIS A 69 7.65 8.09 5.30
C HIS A 69 6.72 7.84 6.49
N ARG A 70 6.80 6.66 7.10
CA ARG A 70 6.03 6.36 8.30
C ARG A 70 6.51 7.23 9.46
N ASP A 71 5.56 7.83 10.17
CA ASP A 71 5.83 8.40 11.49
C ASP A 71 6.02 7.25 12.50
N TYR A 72 7.28 7.04 12.90
CA TYR A 72 7.66 6.01 13.85
C TYR A 72 7.39 6.41 15.31
N THR A 73 7.00 7.67 15.57
CA THR A 73 6.55 8.11 16.91
C THR A 73 5.12 7.69 17.21
N GLU A 74 4.30 7.46 16.17
CA GLU A 74 2.93 6.98 16.29
C GLU A 74 2.85 5.45 16.28
N GLN A 75 1.99 4.88 17.12
CA GLN A 75 1.74 3.43 17.17
C GLN A 75 0.89 2.89 15.99
N GLY A 76 0.63 3.72 14.98
CA GLY A 76 -0.15 3.33 13.79
C GLY A 76 0.52 2.24 12.97
N GLN A 77 -0.18 1.63 12.02
CA GLN A 77 0.34 0.52 11.20
C GLN A 77 0.36 0.89 9.72
N ILE A 78 1.23 0.25 8.95
CA ILE A 78 1.09 0.34 7.49
C ILE A 78 -0.04 -0.61 7.10
N TYR A 79 -1.01 -0.10 6.37
CA TYR A 79 -2.15 -0.85 5.87
C TYR A 79 -1.99 -1.04 4.37
N VAL A 80 -2.11 -2.29 3.93
CA VAL A 80 -2.15 -2.66 2.52
C VAL A 80 -3.55 -3.21 2.26
N ARG A 81 -4.38 -2.49 1.52
CA ARG A 81 -5.76 -2.85 1.24
C ARG A 81 -5.92 -3.17 -0.24
N LEU A 82 -6.32 -4.40 -0.52
CA LEU A 82 -6.67 -4.83 -1.87
C LEU A 82 -8.19 -4.85 -2.02
N GLU A 83 -8.68 -4.01 -2.91
CA GLU A 83 -10.06 -3.97 -3.38
C GLU A 83 -10.13 -4.55 -4.80
N LYS A 84 -11.33 -4.78 -5.33
CA LYS A 84 -11.51 -5.39 -6.66
C LYS A 84 -10.77 -4.63 -7.77
N GLU A 85 -10.72 -3.31 -7.65
CA GLU A 85 -10.23 -2.39 -8.69
C GLU A 85 -8.94 -1.66 -8.29
N ARG A 86 -8.53 -1.69 -7.01
CA ARG A 86 -7.39 -0.91 -6.53
C ARG A 86 -6.64 -1.56 -5.38
N LEU A 87 -5.33 -1.35 -5.36
CA LEU A 87 -4.46 -1.60 -4.22
C LEU A 87 -4.16 -0.26 -3.55
N THR A 88 -4.36 -0.18 -2.25
CA THR A 88 -4.11 1.03 -1.45
C THR A 88 -3.09 0.72 -0.39
N ILE A 89 -2.06 1.55 -0.28
CA ILE A 89 -1.06 1.45 0.77
C ILE A 89 -1.12 2.75 1.56
N SER A 90 -1.34 2.65 2.87
CA SER A 90 -1.36 3.81 3.77
C SER A 90 -0.48 3.57 4.98
N ASN A 91 0.12 4.63 5.49
CA ASN A 91 0.99 4.63 6.67
C ASN A 91 0.56 5.75 7.63
N PRO A 92 0.81 5.61 8.95
CA PRO A 92 0.65 6.73 9.87
C PRO A 92 1.70 7.79 9.54
N GLY A 93 1.25 9.03 9.39
CA GLY A 93 2.09 10.16 9.02
C GLY A 93 1.35 11.16 8.14
N ALA A 94 1.77 12.42 8.20
CA ALA A 94 1.30 13.48 7.31
C ALA A 94 2.44 13.92 6.39
N PHE A 95 2.09 14.54 5.26
CA PHE A 95 3.09 15.19 4.42
C PHE A 95 3.86 16.24 5.23
N ILE A 96 5.18 16.20 5.09
CA ILE A 96 6.10 17.08 5.80
C ILE A 96 5.79 18.53 5.41
N GLY A 97 5.49 19.41 6.37
CA GLY A 97 5.29 20.84 6.09
C GLY A 97 3.91 21.24 5.53
N GLY A 98 2.87 20.40 5.67
CA GLY A 98 1.51 20.77 5.25
C GLY A 98 1.30 20.77 3.73
N ILE A 99 2.19 20.10 3.00
CA ILE A 99 2.11 19.96 1.55
C ILE A 99 0.82 19.19 1.21
N THR A 100 -0.04 19.81 0.41
CA THR A 100 -1.19 19.12 -0.19
C THR A 100 -0.66 18.27 -1.34
N PRO A 101 -1.06 16.99 -1.48
CA PRO A 101 -0.60 16.19 -2.60
C PRO A 101 -0.95 16.91 -3.91
N PRO A 102 -0.01 17.01 -4.87
CA PRO A 102 -0.37 17.50 -6.20
C PRO A 102 -1.48 16.60 -6.75
N GLU A 103 -2.61 17.19 -7.12
CA GLU A 103 -3.70 16.46 -7.77
C GLU A 103 -3.16 15.80 -9.02
N HIS A 104 -3.03 14.48 -8.98
CA HIS A 104 -2.65 13.72 -10.15
C HIS A 104 -3.92 13.49 -10.97
N PRO A 105 -3.97 13.78 -12.28
CA PRO A 105 -5.19 13.65 -13.08
C PRO A 105 -5.78 12.22 -13.09
N TYR A 106 -5.01 11.22 -12.65
CA TYR A 106 -5.45 9.83 -12.50
C TYR A 106 -5.73 9.39 -11.04
N SER A 107 -5.61 10.27 -10.03
CA SER A 107 -5.98 9.95 -8.66
C SER A 107 -7.51 10.03 -8.51
N ARG A 108 -8.20 8.98 -8.94
CA ARG A 108 -9.67 8.88 -8.84
C ARG A 108 -10.17 8.43 -7.45
N GLY A 109 -9.33 8.56 -6.42
CA GLY A 109 -9.62 8.14 -5.06
C GLY A 109 -9.43 9.31 -4.11
N GLU A 110 -10.40 9.52 -3.23
CA GLU A 110 -10.29 10.45 -2.11
C GLU A 110 -8.99 10.15 -1.36
N ALA A 111 -8.07 11.11 -1.33
CA ALA A 111 -7.03 11.12 -0.33
C ALA A 111 -7.77 11.20 1.01
N THR A 112 -7.99 10.06 1.68
CA THR A 112 -8.57 10.02 3.01
C THR A 112 -7.59 10.73 3.92
N GLN A 113 -7.75 12.05 4.05
CA GLN A 113 -7.16 12.83 5.12
C GLN A 113 -7.59 12.14 6.40
N GLN A 114 -6.61 11.58 7.11
CA GLN A 114 -6.84 11.01 8.42
C GLN A 114 -7.56 12.07 9.27
N ALA A 115 -8.68 11.66 9.87
CA ALA A 115 -9.59 12.55 10.60
C ALA A 115 -8.83 13.51 11.53
N PRO A 116 -9.31 14.76 11.70
CA PRO A 116 -8.63 15.74 12.54
C PRO A 116 -8.38 15.15 13.93
N ARG A 117 -7.15 15.33 14.42
CA ARG A 117 -6.72 14.90 15.76
C ARG A 117 -7.81 15.30 16.76
N ARG A 118 -8.42 14.34 17.46
CA ARG A 118 -9.17 14.68 18.67
C ARG A 118 -8.15 15.28 19.62
N ASP A 119 -8.32 16.56 19.89
CA ASP A 119 -7.55 17.31 20.86
C ASP A 119 -7.70 16.62 22.22
N CYS A 120 -6.72 15.79 22.56
CA CYS A 120 -6.64 15.19 23.87
C CYS A 120 -6.01 16.25 24.79
N GLY A 121 -6.88 17.04 25.43
CA GLY A 121 -6.57 17.75 26.65
C GLY A 121 -6.05 19.17 26.49
N LYS A 122 -6.97 20.14 26.58
CA LYS A 122 -6.68 21.37 27.31
C LYS A 122 -7.80 21.70 28.30
N LYS A 123 -7.39 21.56 29.58
CA LYS A 123 -7.98 22.02 30.85
C LYS A 123 -9.01 21.12 31.51
#